data_AF-A0A933LRD2-F1
#
_entry.id   AF-A0A933LRD2-F1
#
_cell.length_a   1.000
_cell.length_b   1.000
_cell.length_c   1.000
_cell.angle_alpha   90.00
_cell.angle_beta   90.00
_cell.angle_gamma   90.00
#
_symmetry.space_group_name_H-M   'P 1'
#
loop_
_entity.id
_entity.type
_entity.pdbx_description
1 polymer ?
#
loop_
_entity_poly.entity_id
_entity_poly.type
_entity_poly.pdbx_seq_one_letter_code
_entity_poly.pdbx_strand_id
1 'polypeptide(L)'
;AFLGKEDLSLVCVDEPQGFKSSVPPITEITAPLALIRFHGRNTENWERKGLSSTEKFNYLYSDEELMEWSPRILEMAKKAAELHVIFKNKHADFPVRNAMQMKELLGLT
;
A
#
# COMPACT_ATOMS: atom_id res chain seq x y z
N ALA A 1 17.11 -9.29 5.47
CA ALA A 1 18.13 -10.02 6.26
C ALA A 1 18.46 -9.45 7.66
N PHE A 2 17.74 -8.46 8.20
CA PHE A 2 17.68 -8.20 9.66
C PHE A 2 16.26 -8.49 10.17
N LEU A 3 15.25 -7.84 9.57
CA LEU A 3 13.84 -8.03 9.93
C LEU A 3 13.40 -9.50 9.96
N GLY A 4 13.77 -10.28 8.94
CA GLY A 4 13.45 -11.71 8.91
C GLY A 4 14.30 -12.61 9.81
N LYS A 5 15.33 -12.08 10.47
CA LYS A 5 16.01 -12.80 11.56
C LYS A 5 15.34 -12.54 12.92
N GLU A 6 14.67 -11.40 13.05
CA GLU A 6 13.99 -10.95 14.26
C GLU A 6 12.47 -11.19 14.21
N ASP A 7 11.98 -11.92 13.21
CA ASP A 7 10.56 -12.16 12.94
C ASP A 7 9.68 -10.89 12.91
N LEU A 8 10.25 -9.80 12.37
CA LEU A 8 9.55 -8.53 12.20
C LEU A 8 8.96 -8.42 10.79
N SER A 9 7.66 -8.16 10.70
CA SER A 9 6.98 -7.86 9.43
C SER A 9 7.46 -6.53 8.85
N LEU A 10 8.06 -6.57 7.67
CA LEU A 10 8.29 -5.39 6.87
C LEU A 10 6.95 -4.85 6.36
N VAL A 11 6.72 -3.56 6.57
CA VAL A 11 5.59 -2.86 5.98
C VAL A 11 5.95 -2.47 4.56
N CYS A 12 5.42 -3.21 3.59
CA CYS A 12 5.48 -2.82 2.18
C CYS A 12 4.54 -1.61 1.99
N VAL A 13 4.94 -0.63 1.18
CA VAL A 13 4.14 0.60 0.99
C VAL A 13 3.99 0.95 -0.48
N ASP A 14 2.82 1.49 -0.81
CA ASP A 14 2.60 2.27 -2.03
C ASP A 14 2.44 3.74 -1.63
N GLU A 15 3.29 4.59 -2.20
CA GLU A 15 3.34 6.03 -1.95
C GLU A 15 4.00 6.75 -3.15
N PRO A 16 3.88 8.09 -3.25
CA PRO A 16 4.45 8.83 -4.36
C PRO A 16 5.96 8.61 -4.45
N GLN A 17 6.47 8.36 -5.66
CA GLN A 17 7.90 8.15 -5.90
C GLN A 17 8.60 9.45 -6.33
N GLY A 18 9.91 9.53 -6.15
CA GLY A 18 10.73 10.68 -6.53
C GLY A 18 10.94 11.74 -5.42
N PHE A 19 10.48 11.48 -4.20
CA PHE A 19 10.69 12.36 -3.05
C PHE A 19 11.80 11.84 -2.13
N LYS A 20 12.38 12.72 -1.32
CA LYS A 20 13.42 12.34 -0.36
C LYS A 20 12.88 11.38 0.70
N SER A 21 11.62 11.55 1.09
CA SER A 21 10.95 10.67 2.04
C SER A 21 10.38 9.40 1.42
N SER A 22 10.45 9.22 0.09
CA SER A 22 9.89 8.04 -0.56
C SER A 22 10.72 6.79 -0.30
N VAL A 23 10.04 5.67 -0.07
CA VAL A 23 10.63 4.34 -0.18
C VAL A 23 10.08 3.63 -1.42
N PRO A 24 10.88 2.76 -2.07
CA PRO A 24 10.43 2.03 -3.24
C PRO A 24 9.32 1.02 -2.90
N PRO A 25 8.41 0.70 -3.85
CA PRO A 25 7.32 -0.25 -3.65
C PRO A 25 7.82 -1.70 -3.69
N ILE A 26 8.56 -2.09 -2.65
CA ILE A 26 9.11 -3.43 -2.43
C ILE A 26 8.04 -4.40 -1.92
N THR A 27 8.19 -5.69 -2.26
CA THR A 27 7.22 -6.76 -1.96
C THR A 27 7.91 -7.92 -1.26
N GLU A 28 8.57 -7.62 -0.15
CA GLU A 28 9.37 -8.59 0.61
C GLU A 28 8.56 -9.17 1.78
N ILE A 29 8.71 -10.47 2.02
CA ILE A 29 8.08 -11.18 3.13
C ILE A 29 9.16 -11.53 4.14
N THR A 30 9.09 -10.91 5.32
CA THR A 30 10.11 -11.06 6.37
C THR A 30 9.57 -11.77 7.61
N ALA A 31 8.28 -12.09 7.67
CA ALA A 31 7.64 -12.79 8.78
C ALA A 31 6.41 -13.55 8.26
N PRO A 32 5.80 -14.47 9.04
CA PRO A 32 4.60 -15.19 8.62
C PRO A 32 3.44 -14.25 8.20
N LEU A 33 3.28 -13.13 8.91
CA LEU A 33 2.37 -12.04 8.53
C LEU A 33 3.08 -11.05 7.60
N ALA A 34 2.59 -10.93 6.37
CA ALA A 34 2.99 -9.90 5.41
C ALA A 34 2.00 -8.73 5.41
N LEU A 35 2.48 -7.51 5.16
CA LEU A 35 1.67 -6.30 5.22
C LEU A 35 1.99 -5.34 4.07
N ILE A 36 0.95 -4.84 3.40
CA ILE A 36 1.03 -3.76 2.42
C ILE A 36 0.15 -2.59 2.89
N ARG A 37 0.66 -1.36 2.81
CA ARG A 37 -0.09 -0.14 3.10
C ARG A 37 -0.11 0.81 1.89
N PHE A 38 -1.30 1.12 1.42
CA PHE A 38 -1.54 2.07 0.34
C PHE A 38 -1.77 3.47 0.92
N HIS A 39 -0.83 4.38 0.71
CA HIS A 39 -0.88 5.74 1.25
C HIS A 39 -1.52 6.77 0.30
N GLY A 40 -1.74 6.40 -0.96
CA GLY A 40 -2.08 7.30 -2.05
C GLY A 40 -0.82 7.78 -2.79
N ARG A 41 -0.99 8.22 -4.03
CA ARG A 41 0.10 8.76 -4.88
C ARG A 41 -0.04 10.27 -5.08
N ASN A 42 -0.47 11.00 -4.05
CA ASN A 42 -0.61 12.47 -4.09
C ASN A 42 0.78 13.16 -4.10
N THR A 43 1.36 13.29 -5.29
CA THR A 43 2.66 13.94 -5.52
C THR A 43 2.65 15.42 -5.14
N GLU A 44 1.54 16.12 -5.36
CA GLU A 44 1.43 17.54 -5.04
C GLU A 44 1.64 17.79 -3.54
N ASN A 45 1.02 16.98 -2.68
CA ASN A 45 0.94 17.24 -1.24
C ASN A 45 1.92 16.44 -0.37
N TRP A 46 2.66 15.49 -0.94
CA TRP A 46 3.44 14.52 -0.17
C TRP A 46 4.45 15.13 0.82
N GLU A 47 5.28 16.06 0.35
CA GLU A 47 6.29 16.75 1.17
C GLU A 47 5.91 18.21 1.50
N ARG A 48 4.71 18.66 1.10
CA ARG A 48 4.22 20.01 1.43
C ARG A 48 4.04 20.12 2.95
N LYS A 49 4.64 21.17 3.52
CA LYS A 49 4.55 21.48 4.95
C LYS A 49 3.25 22.22 5.26
N GLY A 50 2.77 22.09 6.49
CA GLY A 50 1.58 22.80 6.99
C GLY A 50 0.24 22.19 6.59
N LEU A 51 0.24 21.04 5.90
CA LEU A 51 -0.97 20.31 5.55
C LEU A 51 -1.43 19.38 6.68
N SER A 52 -2.73 19.18 6.80
CA SER A 52 -3.30 18.11 7.60
C SER A 52 -2.99 16.74 7.01
N SER A 53 -3.12 15.68 7.82
CA SER A 53 -2.96 14.31 7.32
C SER A 53 -3.97 13.95 6.23
N THR A 54 -5.21 14.49 6.30
CA THR A 54 -6.23 14.26 5.28
C THR A 54 -5.81 14.88 3.96
N GLU A 55 -5.30 16.12 3.95
CA GLU A 55 -4.82 16.78 2.72
C GLU A 55 -3.62 16.07 2.10
N LYS A 56 -2.71 15.54 2.92
CA LYS A 56 -1.56 14.77 2.46
C LYS A 56 -1.95 13.43 1.83
N PHE A 57 -2.90 12.70 2.43
CA PHE A 57 -3.32 11.37 1.98
C PHE A 57 -4.62 11.38 1.15
N ASN A 58 -5.08 12.56 0.72
CA ASN A 58 -6.25 12.69 -0.14
C ASN A 58 -5.91 12.17 -1.53
N TYR A 59 -6.29 10.92 -1.77
CA TYR A 59 -6.02 10.23 -3.03
C TYR A 59 -7.04 9.12 -3.24
N LEU A 60 -7.66 9.06 -4.41
CA LEU A 60 -8.47 7.93 -4.85
C LEU A 60 -7.68 7.23 -5.94
N TYR A 61 -7.26 5.99 -5.70
CA TYR A 61 -6.55 5.21 -6.70
C TYR A 61 -7.46 4.92 -7.91
N SER A 62 -6.87 4.89 -9.10
CA SER A 62 -7.52 4.36 -10.30
C SER A 62 -7.39 2.83 -10.38
N ASP A 63 -8.20 2.20 -11.23
CA ASP A 63 -8.11 0.75 -11.43
C ASP A 63 -6.75 0.36 -12.01
N GLU A 64 -6.17 1.17 -12.91
CA GLU A 64 -4.84 0.94 -13.49
C GLU A 64 -3.76 0.86 -12.41
N GLU A 65 -3.77 1.79 -11.46
CA GLU A 65 -2.80 1.81 -10.37
C GLU A 65 -2.95 0.62 -9.42
N LEU A 66 -4.19 0.18 -9.17
CA LEU A 66 -4.46 -1.02 -8.37
C LEU A 66 -4.10 -2.31 -9.14
N MET A 67 -4.27 -2.32 -10.47
CA MET A 67 -3.87 -3.43 -11.34
C MET A 67 -2.35 -3.62 -11.37
N GLU A 68 -1.55 -2.55 -11.23
CA GLU A 68 -0.09 -2.67 -11.07
C GLU A 68 0.31 -3.50 -9.84
N TRP A 69 -0.52 -3.46 -8.79
CA TRP A 69 -0.30 -4.16 -7.52
C TRP A 69 -0.92 -5.55 -7.47
N SER A 70 -1.97 -5.80 -8.24
CA SER A 70 -2.67 -7.09 -8.27
C SER A 70 -1.73 -8.30 -8.43
N PRO A 71 -0.82 -8.38 -9.42
CA PRO A 71 0.10 -9.51 -9.55
C PRO A 71 1.07 -9.62 -8.37
N ARG A 72 1.50 -8.49 -7.79
CA ARG A 72 2.40 -8.46 -6.62
C ARG A 72 1.72 -9.03 -5.39
N ILE A 73 0.48 -8.61 -5.14
CA ILE A 73 -0.35 -9.09 -4.02
C ILE A 73 -0.57 -10.60 -4.16
N LEU A 74 -0.94 -11.09 -5.35
CA LEU A 74 -1.14 -12.50 -5.61
C LEU A 74 0.14 -13.33 -5.39
N GLU A 75 1.29 -12.83 -5.83
CA GLU A 75 2.58 -13.49 -5.59
C GLU A 75 2.98 -13.51 -4.12
N MET A 76 2.71 -12.43 -3.38
CA MET A 76 2.94 -12.40 -1.93
C MET A 76 2.00 -13.35 -1.20
N ALA A 77 0.73 -13.40 -1.58
CA ALA A 77 -0.29 -14.26 -0.98
C ALA A 77 0.03 -15.76 -1.13
N LYS A 78 0.74 -16.17 -2.19
CA LYS A 78 1.22 -17.55 -2.37
C LYS A 78 2.33 -17.95 -1.39
N LYS A 79 3.06 -16.98 -0.83
CA LYS A 79 4.29 -17.20 -0.07
C LYS A 79 4.13 -16.88 1.42
N ALA A 80 3.32 -15.89 1.76
CA ALA A 80 3.04 -15.51 3.15
C ALA A 80 2.03 -16.48 3.78
N ALA A 81 2.10 -16.67 5.10
CA ALA A 81 1.07 -17.41 5.82
C ALA A 81 -0.22 -16.60 5.91
N GLU A 82 -0.09 -15.27 6.06
CA GLU A 82 -1.18 -14.32 6.06
C GLU A 82 -0.71 -13.01 5.39
N LEU A 83 -1.56 -12.40 4.56
CA LEU A 83 -1.27 -11.13 3.91
C LEU A 83 -2.37 -10.11 4.21
N HIS A 84 -1.99 -8.98 4.81
CA HIS A 84 -2.86 -7.83 5.04
C HIS A 84 -2.61 -6.76 3.99
N VAL A 85 -3.68 -6.30 3.36
CA VAL A 85 -3.67 -5.19 2.39
C VAL A 85 -4.51 -4.05 2.97
N ILE A 86 -3.86 -2.96 3.36
CA ILE A 86 -4.50 -1.86 4.08
C ILE A 86 -4.50 -0.58 3.26
N PHE A 87 -5.69 -0.01 3.04
CA PHE A 87 -5.85 1.30 2.42
C PHE A 87 -5.85 2.41 3.48
N LYS A 88 -4.92 3.35 3.37
CA LYS A 88 -4.69 4.46 4.30
C LYS A 88 -4.72 5.84 3.60
N ASN A 89 -5.12 5.88 2.34
CA ASN A 89 -5.40 7.08 1.54
C ASN A 89 -6.61 7.84 2.11
N LYS A 90 -6.36 8.57 3.20
CA LYS A 90 -7.37 9.12 4.10
C LYS A 90 -8.08 10.32 3.48
N HIS A 91 -9.22 10.07 2.84
CA HIS A 91 -10.23 11.08 2.51
C HIS A 91 -11.60 10.43 2.30
N ALA A 92 -12.65 10.98 2.92
CA ALA A 92 -14.02 10.50 2.80
C ALA A 92 -14.14 8.96 2.86
N ASP A 93 -14.74 8.35 1.83
CA ASP A 93 -14.93 6.92 1.65
C ASP A 93 -13.85 6.25 0.76
N PHE A 94 -12.82 6.99 0.33
CA PHE A 94 -11.83 6.51 -0.64
C PHE A 94 -11.10 5.23 -0.19
N PRO A 95 -10.67 5.07 1.08
CA PRO A 95 -10.05 3.82 1.51
C PRO A 95 -10.97 2.61 1.33
N VAL A 96 -12.25 2.78 1.62
CA VAL A 96 -13.24 1.70 1.51
C VAL A 96 -13.51 1.38 0.05
N ARG A 97 -13.67 2.39 -0.80
CA ARG A 97 -13.85 2.21 -2.24
C ARG A 97 -12.67 1.50 -2.90
N ASN A 98 -11.45 1.94 -2.63
CA ASN A 98 -10.26 1.29 -3.20
C ASN A 98 -10.03 -0.11 -2.63
N ALA A 99 -10.39 -0.37 -1.37
CA ALA A 99 -10.37 -1.73 -0.83
C ALA A 99 -11.36 -2.66 -1.55
N MET A 100 -12.57 -2.17 -1.87
CA MET A 100 -13.56 -2.93 -2.64
C MET A 100 -13.11 -3.15 -4.09
N GLN A 101 -12.59 -2.13 -4.76
CA GLN A 101 -12.02 -2.26 -6.12
C GLN A 101 -10.88 -3.28 -6.15
N MET A 102 -9.95 -3.22 -5.19
CA MET A 102 -8.86 -4.20 -5.11
C MET A 102 -9.40 -5.61 -4.86
N LYS A 103 -10.44 -5.77 -4.04
CA LYS A 103 -11.07 -7.08 -3.82
C LYS A 103 -11.66 -7.66 -5.11
N GLU A 104 -12.31 -6.84 -5.92
CA GLU A 104 -12.83 -7.21 -7.25
C GLU A 104 -11.68 -7.60 -8.21
N LEU A 105 -10.63 -6.77 -8.29
CA LEU A 105 -9.46 -7.03 -9.14
C LEU A 105 -8.70 -8.32 -8.77
N LEU A 106 -8.73 -8.70 -7.49
CA LEU A 106 -8.15 -9.95 -7.00
C LEU A 106 -9.07 -11.17 -7.16
N GLY A 107 -10.31 -10.98 -7.64
CA GLY A 107 -11.28 -12.07 -7.80
C GLY A 107 -11.78 -12.65 -6.47
N LEU A 108 -11.83 -11.83 -5.40
CA LEU A 108 -12.24 -12.25 -4.06
C LEU A 108 -13.71 -11.95 -3.74
N THR A 109 -14.49 -11.55 -4.75
CA THR A 109 -15.94 -11.24 -4.66
C THR A 109 -16.81 -12.38 -5.15
#